data_AF-A0A926AYL9-F1
#
_entry.id   AF-A0A926AYL9-F1
#
_cell.length_a   1.000
_cell.length_b   1.000
_cell.length_c   1.000
_cell.angle_alpha   90.00
_cell.angle_beta   90.00
_cell.angle_gamma   90.00
#
_symmetry.space_group_name_H-M   'P 1'
#
loop_
_entity.id
_entity.type
_entity.pdbx_description
1 polymer ?
#
loop_
_entity_poly.entity_id
_entity_poly.type
_entity_poly.pdbx_seq_one_letter_code
_entity_poly.pdbx_strand_id
1 'polypeptide(L)' 'MAMGSLIDGSGQLKAACDQLEETWAAAREEWHDAVSRSLEDEHLEPLFMQVRTTLDAIARLNGVLVTACRQCQDRE' A
#
# COMPACT_ATOMS: atom_id res chain seq x y z
N MET A 1 5.83 15.70 -13.64
CA MET A 1 5.06 14.94 -12.62
C MET A 1 6.05 14.64 -11.50
N ALA A 2 5.96 15.35 -10.37
CA ALA A 2 7.02 15.34 -9.36
C ALA A 2 7.02 14.02 -8.57
N MET A 3 8.19 13.43 -8.33
CA MET A 3 8.39 12.23 -7.49
C MET A 3 7.64 12.31 -6.15
N GLY A 4 7.49 13.52 -5.57
CA GLY A 4 6.70 13.76 -4.36
C GLY A 4 5.27 13.23 -4.45
N SER A 5 4.58 13.44 -5.58
CA SER A 5 3.18 13.02 -5.73
C SER A 5 2.97 11.50 -5.66
N LEU A 6 3.98 10.70 -6.05
CA LEU A 6 3.88 9.24 -6.01
C LEU A 6 4.22 8.70 -4.62
N ILE A 7 5.24 9.26 -3.97
CA ILE A 7 5.61 8.91 -2.60
C ILE A 7 4.47 9.27 -1.65
N ASP A 8 3.93 10.49 -1.77
CA ASP A 8 2.81 10.96 -0.95
C ASP A 8 1.57 10.08 -1.14
N GLY A 9 1.26 9.71 -2.39
CA GLY A 9 0.17 8.78 -2.70
C GLY A 9 0.37 7.39 -2.09
N SER A 10 1.60 6.87 -2.10
CA SER A 10 1.92 5.57 -1.47
C SER A 10 1.79 5.62 0.06
N GLY A 11 2.14 6.74 0.69
CA GLY A 11 1.94 6.95 2.12
C GLY A 11 0.46 6.99 2.50
N GLN A 12 -0.35 7.69 1.71
CA GLN A 12 -1.81 7.72 1.92
C GLN A 12 -2.44 6.34 1.74
N LEU A 13 -2.01 5.58 0.72
CA LEU A 13 -2.49 4.22 0.49
C LEU A 13 -2.13 3.28 1.65
N LYS A 14 -0.89 3.34 2.16
CA LYS A 14 -0.46 2.60 3.34
C LYS A 14 -1.35 2.93 4.55
N ALA A 15 -1.55 4.22 4.83
CA ALA A 15 -2.35 4.67 5.97
C ALA A 15 -3.82 4.20 5.88
N ALA A 16 -4.43 4.28 4.69
CA ALA A 16 -5.79 3.79 4.48
C ALA A 16 -5.90 2.27 4.65
N CYS A 17 -4.90 1.53 4.19
CA CYS A 17 -4.84 0.07 4.37
C CYS A 17 -4.71 -0.31 5.85
N ASP A 18 -3.84 0.36 6.59
CA ASP A 18 -3.65 0.13 8.03
C ASP A 18 -4.94 0.43 8.81
N GLN A 19 -5.63 1.52 8.46
CA GLN A 19 -6.91 1.87 9.07
C GLN A 19 -7.99 0.83 8.79
N LEU A 20 -7.99 0.25 7.59
CA LEU A 20 -8.92 -0.81 7.22
C LEU A 20 -8.64 -2.10 8.00
N GLU A 21 -7.37 -2.51 8.13
CA GLU A 21 -6.97 -3.66 8.95
C GLU A 21 -7.41 -3.49 10.41
N GLU A 22 -7.15 -2.32 11.01
CA GLU A 22 -7.55 -2.02 12.39
C GLU A 22 -9.07 -2.06 12.58
N THR A 23 -9.82 -1.41 11.67
CA THR A 23 -11.28 -1.36 11.74
C THR A 23 -11.90 -2.73 11.53
N TRP A 24 -11.30 -3.54 10.65
CA TRP A 24 -11.73 -4.91 10.42
C TRP A 24 -11.49 -5.79 11.66
N ALA A 25 -10.32 -5.68 12.29
CA ALA A 25 -10.01 -6.40 13.52
C ALA A 25 -11.02 -6.09 14.63
N ALA A 26 -11.37 -4.81 14.82
CA ALA A 26 -12.40 -4.39 15.76
C ALA A 26 -13.80 -4.93 15.40
N ALA A 27 -14.18 -4.85 14.12
CA ALA A 27 -15.48 -5.37 13.65
C ALA A 27 -15.61 -6.88 13.92
N ARG A 28 -14.53 -7.65 13.78
CA ARG A 28 -14.52 -9.10 14.02
C ARG A 28 -14.76 -9.52 15.47
N GLU A 29 -14.56 -8.62 16.44
CA GLU A 29 -14.87 -8.91 17.84
C GLU A 29 -16.36 -9.20 18.02
N GLU A 30 -17.22 -8.49 17.28
CA GLU A 30 -18.67 -8.62 17.36
C GLU A 30 -19.28 -9.34 16.14
N TRP A 31 -18.63 -9.28 14.98
CA TRP A 31 -19.12 -9.83 13.70
C TRP A 31 -18.26 -10.99 13.19
N HIS A 32 -18.71 -12.22 13.43
CA HIS A 32 -17.97 -13.45 13.14
C HIS A 32 -18.85 -14.55 12.50
N ASP A 33 -19.86 -14.14 11.72
CA ASP A 33 -20.72 -15.03 10.96
C ASP A 33 -20.07 -15.51 9.64
N ALA A 34 -20.83 -16.24 8.82
CA ALA A 34 -20.33 -16.72 7.52
C ALA A 34 -20.04 -15.58 6.52
N VAL A 35 -20.75 -14.45 6.62
CA VAL A 35 -20.57 -13.31 5.72
C VAL A 35 -19.26 -12.60 6.03
N SER A 36 -18.97 -12.38 7.31
CA SER A 36 -17.70 -11.77 7.76
C SER A 36 -16.47 -12.58 7.29
N ARG A 37 -16.55 -13.91 7.34
CA ARG A 37 -15.49 -14.80 6.85
C ARG A 37 -15.30 -14.72 5.34
N SER A 38 -16.39 -14.76 4.57
CA SER A 38 -16.35 -14.62 3.11
C SER A 38 -15.80 -13.25 2.69
N LEU A 39 -16.20 -12.17 3.37
CA LEU A 39 -15.65 -10.83 3.14
C LEU A 39 -14.13 -10.79 3.35
N GLU A 40 -13.64 -11.41 4.42
CA GLU A 40 -12.20 -11.46 4.69
C GLU A 40 -11.43 -12.27 3.64
N ASP A 41 -11.83 -13.51 3.44
CA ASP A 41 -11.13 -14.47 2.59
C ASP A 41 -11.17 -14.06 1.12
N GLU A 42 -12.31 -13.57 0.63
CA GLU A 42 -12.53 -13.29 -0.79
C GLU A 42 -12.14 -11.86 -1.20
N HIS A 43 -12.07 -10.93 -0.24
CA HIS A 43 -11.87 -9.52 -0.56
C HIS A 43 -10.74 -8.87 0.23
N LEU A 44 -10.77 -8.92 1.57
CA LEU A 44 -9.80 -8.18 2.39
C LEU A 44 -8.40 -8.78 2.30
N GLU A 45 -8.24 -10.09 2.47
CA GLU A 45 -6.93 -10.75 2.35
C GLU A 45 -6.28 -10.51 0.96
N PRO A 46 -7.00 -10.73 -0.17
CA PRO A 46 -6.47 -10.41 -1.49
C PRO A 46 -6.11 -8.93 -1.65
N LEU A 47 -6.92 -8.02 -1.10
CA LEU A 47 -6.67 -6.58 -1.18
C LEU A 47 -5.40 -6.19 -0.43
N PHE A 48 -5.22 -6.66 0.81
CA PHE A 48 -4.02 -6.38 1.61
C PHE A 48 -2.74 -6.88 0.92
N MET A 49 -2.81 -8.08 0.34
CA MET A 49 -1.70 -8.63 -0.47
C MET A 49 -1.36 -7.75 -1.69
N GLN A 50 -2.38 -7.27 -2.41
CA GLN A 50 -2.20 -6.41 -3.58
C GLN A 50 -1.65 -5.04 -3.21
N VAL A 51 -2.15 -4.43 -2.12
CA VAL A 51 -1.66 -3.15 -1.61
C VAL A 51 -0.18 -3.27 -1.22
N ARG A 52 0.18 -4.30 -0.44
CA ARG A 52 1.58 -4.53 -0.06
C ARG A 52 2.50 -4.68 -1.28
N THR A 53 2.08 -5.50 -2.25
CA THR A 53 2.82 -5.70 -3.50
C THR A 53 3.00 -4.40 -4.28
N THR A 54 1.98 -3.55 -4.30
CA THR A 54 2.01 -2.25 -4.97
C THR A 54 2.96 -1.29 -4.27
N LEU A 55 2.92 -1.21 -2.94
CA LEU A 55 3.83 -0.36 -2.16
C LEU A 55 5.28 -0.78 -2.34
N ASP A 56 5.56 -2.08 -2.37
CA ASP A 56 6.91 -2.61 -2.66
C ASP A 56 7.38 -2.20 -4.07
N ALA A 57 6.50 -2.27 -5.07
CA ALA A 57 6.81 -1.84 -6.42
C ALA A 57 7.11 -0.34 -6.50
N ILE A 58 6.33 0.49 -5.79
CA ILE A 58 6.56 1.94 -5.70
C ILE A 58 7.91 2.24 -5.04
N ALA A 59 8.25 1.55 -3.95
CA ALA A 59 9.53 1.73 -3.27
C ALA A 59 10.72 1.42 -4.19
N ARG A 60 10.63 0.33 -4.97
CA ARG A 60 11.64 -0.03 -5.98
C ARG A 60 11.75 1.04 -7.08
N LEU A 61 10.62 1.50 -7.60
CA LEU A 61 10.58 2.53 -8.63
C LEU A 61 11.21 3.84 -8.14
N ASN A 62 10.92 4.23 -6.91
CA ASN A 62 11.55 5.39 -6.28
C ASN A 62 13.08 5.26 -6.21
N GLY A 63 13.59 4.08 -5.79
CA GLY A 63 15.04 3.82 -5.75
C GLY A 63 15.72 3.95 -7.12
N VAL A 64 15.08 3.45 -8.17
CA VAL A 64 15.58 3.59 -9.55
C VAL A 64 15.59 5.05 -10.00
N LEU A 65 14.51 5.79 -9.73
CA LEU A 65 14.40 7.21 -10.11
C LEU A 65 15.43 8.08 -9.38
N VAL A 66 15.61 7.89 -8.08
CA VAL A 66 16.63 8.62 -7.30
C VAL A 66 18.03 8.36 -7.86
N THR A 67 18.33 7.11 -8.21
CA THR A 67 19.61 6.73 -8.82
C THR A 67 19.80 7.42 -10.17
N ALA A 68 18.79 7.39 -11.03
CA ALA A 68 18.84 8.02 -12.34
C ALA A 68 19.01 9.55 -12.24
N CYS A 69 18.28 10.21 -11.34
CA CYS A 69 18.42 11.65 -11.10
C CYS A 69 19.84 12.02 -10.66
N ARG A 70 20.42 11.24 -9.74
CA ARG A 70 21.81 11.45 -9.30
C ARG A 70 22.80 11.29 -10.44
N GLN A 71 22.66 10.24 -11.25
CA GLN A 71 23.54 10.00 -12.41
C GLN A 71 23.48 11.12 -13.46
N CYS A 72 22.33 11.77 -13.61
CA CYS A 72 22.19 12.93 -14.49
C CYS A 72 22.85 14.19 -13.91
N GLN A 73 22.81 14.37 -12.58
CA GLN A 73 23.44 15.50 -11.89
C GLN A 73 24.98 15.37 -11.81
N ASP A 74 25.50 14.15 -11.67
CA ASP A 74 26.95 13.88 -11.62
C ASP A 74 27.65 14.02 -13.00
N ARG A 75 26.90 14.29 -14.08
CA ARG A 75 27.40 14.41 -15.47
C ARG A 75 27.52 15.86 -15.98
N GLU A 76 27.21 16.85 -15.15
CA GLU A 76 27.42 18.28 -15.41
C GLU A 76 28.63 18.81 -14.61
#